data_AF-A0A842P2X7-F1
#
_entry.id   AF-A0A842P2X7-F1
#
_cell.length_a   1.000
_cell.length_b   1.000
_cell.length_c   1.000
_cell.angle_alpha   90.00
_cell.angle_beta   90.00
_cell.angle_gamma   90.00
#
_symmetry.space_group_name_H-M   'P 1'
#
loop_
_entity.id
_entity.type
_entity.pdbx_description
1 polymer ?
#
loop_
_entity_poly.entity_id
_entity_poly.type
_entity_poly.pdbx_seq_one_letter_code
_entity_poly.pdbx_strand_id
1 'polypeptide(L)'
;MIKQSIQTENKILCDRILLAQLFRLIPDDDISEIAETMSEHIISIIKIRQIKRNLEESIELFLQNYRAFNSLQRSGWFQNIDYTIDEDGNISIYGIHTINHQYSKYASELISKILLKKFNYFQKARRTTDNSIILEFVQGKE
;
A
#
# COMPACT_ATOMS: atom_id res chain seq x y z
N MET A 1 -20.25 3.42 20.04
CA MET A 1 -18.79 3.20 20.18
C MET A 1 -18.00 3.83 19.03
N ILE A 2 -18.18 3.43 17.77
CA ILE A 2 -17.43 4.01 16.62
C ILE A 2 -17.66 5.52 16.45
N LYS A 3 -18.93 5.98 16.50
CA LYS A 3 -19.27 7.42 16.40
C LYS A 3 -18.61 8.29 17.48
N GLN A 4 -18.50 7.79 18.72
CA GLN A 4 -17.91 8.55 19.83
C GLN A 4 -16.39 8.68 19.68
N SER A 5 -15.68 7.62 19.28
CA SER A 5 -14.22 7.69 19.03
C SER A 5 -13.87 8.61 17.85
N ILE A 6 -14.72 8.69 16.82
CA ILE A 6 -14.53 9.58 15.67
C ILE A 6 -14.63 11.06 16.08
N GLN A 7 -15.61 11.39 16.92
CA GLN A 7 -15.84 12.76 17.39
C GLN A 7 -14.78 13.25 18.37
N THR A 8 -14.22 12.38 19.22
CA THR A 8 -13.20 12.75 20.20
C THR A 8 -11.79 12.89 19.61
N GLU A 9 -11.50 12.26 18.48
CA GLU A 9 -10.13 12.17 17.93
C GLU A 9 -9.93 12.97 16.63
N ASN A 10 -10.87 13.87 16.26
CA ASN A 10 -10.85 14.60 14.97
C ASN A 10 -10.64 13.67 13.76
N LYS A 11 -11.19 12.45 13.84
CA LYS A 11 -11.07 11.47 12.75
C LYS A 11 -12.18 11.74 11.74
N ILE A 12 -11.85 11.86 10.46
CA ILE A 12 -12.85 11.87 9.39
C ILE A 12 -13.10 10.42 8.98
N LEU A 13 -14.35 9.96 9.09
CA LEU A 13 -14.75 8.70 8.47
C LEU A 13 -14.89 8.96 6.97
N CYS A 14 -13.80 8.74 6.24
CA CYS A 14 -13.75 8.95 4.81
C CYS A 14 -14.11 7.65 4.12
N ASP A 15 -15.23 7.61 3.38
CA ASP A 15 -15.52 6.45 2.53
C ASP A 15 -14.53 6.38 1.36
N ARG A 16 -14.44 5.21 0.72
CA ARG A 16 -13.46 4.95 -0.35
C ARG A 16 -13.66 5.88 -1.56
N ILE A 17 -14.89 6.34 -1.81
CA ILE A 17 -15.24 7.20 -2.95
C ILE A 17 -14.80 8.63 -2.66
N LEU A 18 -15.08 9.13 -1.45
CA LEU A 18 -14.65 10.45 -0.99
C LEU A 18 -13.12 10.55 -0.96
N LEU A 19 -12.45 9.52 -0.43
CA LEU A 19 -10.98 9.47 -0.43
C LEU A 19 -10.44 9.52 -1.87
N ALA A 20 -11.02 8.76 -2.78
CA ALA A 20 -10.62 8.76 -4.18
C ALA A 20 -10.90 10.12 -4.88
N GLN A 21 -11.98 10.81 -4.53
CA GLN A 21 -12.27 12.16 -5.02
C GLN A 21 -11.26 13.18 -4.50
N LEU A 22 -10.86 13.08 -3.24
CA LEU A 22 -9.79 13.92 -2.68
C LEU A 22 -8.48 13.71 -3.43
N PHE A 23 -8.08 12.46 -3.66
CA PHE A 23 -6.87 12.13 -4.44
C PHE A 23 -6.90 12.62 -5.90
N ARG A 24 -8.08 12.84 -6.50
CA ARG A 24 -8.15 13.43 -7.85
C ARG A 24 -7.69 14.89 -7.89
N LEU A 25 -7.72 15.59 -6.76
CA LEU A 25 -7.37 17.00 -6.66
C LEU A 25 -5.90 17.22 -6.31
N ILE A 26 -5.15 16.15 -6.04
CA ILE A 26 -3.77 16.21 -5.56
C ILE A 26 -2.81 16.12 -6.76
N PRO A 27 -1.86 17.06 -6.89
CA PRO A 27 -0.75 16.97 -7.85
C PRO A 27 0.10 15.71 -7.68
N ASP A 28 0.77 15.28 -8.75
CA ASP A 28 1.61 14.08 -8.73
C ASP A 28 2.75 14.16 -7.70
N ASP A 29 3.39 15.33 -7.55
CA ASP A 29 4.49 15.53 -6.59
C ASP A 29 4.02 15.33 -5.14
N ASP A 30 2.84 15.88 -4.81
CA ASP A 30 2.23 15.78 -3.48
C ASP A 30 1.80 14.34 -3.17
N ILE A 31 1.42 13.54 -4.18
CA ILE A 31 1.07 12.12 -3.98
C ILE A 31 2.27 11.32 -3.46
N SER A 32 3.47 11.61 -3.97
CA SER A 32 4.69 10.93 -3.53
C SER A 32 5.04 11.30 -2.09
N GLU A 33 4.89 12.57 -1.70
CA GLU A 33 5.12 13.03 -0.32
C GLU A 33 4.11 12.45 0.68
N ILE A 34 2.83 12.39 0.29
CA ILE A 34 1.79 11.74 1.10
C ILE A 34 2.11 10.25 1.27
N ALA A 35 2.51 9.56 0.20
CA ALA A 35 2.91 8.16 0.27
C ALA A 35 4.16 7.95 1.15
N GLU A 36 5.11 8.90 1.13
CA GLU A 36 6.28 8.90 2.00
C GLU A 36 5.88 8.93 3.47
N THR A 37 5.10 9.94 3.87
CA THR A 37 4.62 10.12 5.24
C THR A 37 3.81 8.89 5.71
N MET A 38 2.91 8.40 4.86
CA MET A 38 2.09 7.24 5.18
C MET A 38 2.88 5.94 5.29
N SER A 39 3.94 5.76 4.47
CA SER A 39 4.81 4.59 4.54
C SER A 39 5.50 4.48 5.90
N GLU A 40 5.99 5.60 6.44
CA GLU A 40 6.66 5.65 7.73
C GLU A 40 5.71 5.32 8.87
N HIS A 41 4.50 5.87 8.81
CA HIS A 41 3.47 5.58 9.79
C HIS A 41 3.08 4.10 9.79
N ILE A 42 2.88 3.50 8.61
CA ILE A 42 2.56 2.07 8.48
C ILE A 42 3.71 1.20 8.99
N ILE A 43 4.96 1.52 8.63
CA ILE A 43 6.15 0.80 9.12
C ILE A 43 6.24 0.89 10.65
N SER A 44 5.95 2.04 11.23
CA SER A 44 5.92 2.22 12.69
C SER A 44 4.85 1.35 13.35
N ILE A 45 3.63 1.31 12.79
CA ILE A 45 2.56 0.41 13.28
C ILE A 45 3.00 -1.06 13.23
N ILE A 46 3.63 -1.47 12.13
CA ILE A 46 4.15 -2.82 11.97
C ILE A 46 5.19 -3.12 13.07
N LYS A 47 6.20 -2.25 13.25
CA LYS A 47 7.25 -2.40 14.27
C LYS A 47 6.65 -2.53 15.67
N ILE A 48 5.67 -1.69 16.02
CA ILE A 48 4.97 -1.77 17.31
C ILE A 48 4.26 -3.12 17.48
N ARG A 49 3.62 -3.64 16.42
CA ARG A 49 2.98 -4.97 16.46
C ARG A 49 3.98 -6.10 16.63
N GLN A 50 5.13 -6.02 15.96
CA GLN A 50 6.22 -7.00 16.08
C GLN A 50 6.74 -7.05 17.52
N ILE A 51 6.99 -5.89 18.14
CA ILE A 51 7.40 -5.79 19.55
C ILE A 51 6.35 -6.39 20.49
N LYS A 52 5.07 -6.03 20.30
CA LYS A 52 3.98 -6.52 21.17
C LYS A 52 3.74 -8.03 21.07
N ARG A 53 4.04 -8.63 19.92
CA ARG A 53 3.77 -10.06 19.66
C ARG A 53 5.02 -10.94 19.71
N ASN A 54 6.20 -10.33 19.84
CA ASN A 54 7.50 -11.01 19.73
C ASN A 54 7.61 -11.86 18.44
N LEU A 55 7.16 -11.29 17.33
CA LEU A 55 7.15 -11.93 16.01
C LEU A 55 7.83 -11.03 15.00
N GLU A 56 8.71 -11.62 14.19
CA GLU A 56 9.24 -10.97 13.00
C GLU A 56 8.21 -11.06 11.86
N GLU A 57 8.12 -10.02 11.03
CA GLU A 57 7.19 -10.02 9.89
C GLU A 57 8.02 -10.30 8.63
N SER A 58 7.78 -11.45 8.00
CA SER A 58 8.40 -11.78 6.72
C SER A 58 7.74 -11.00 5.58
N ILE A 59 8.45 -10.90 4.45
CA ILE A 59 7.91 -10.27 3.25
C ILE A 59 6.67 -10.98 2.73
N GLU A 60 6.63 -12.32 2.76
CA GLU A 60 5.46 -13.11 2.37
C GLU A 60 4.26 -12.78 3.24
N LEU A 61 4.42 -12.74 4.56
CA LEU A 61 3.33 -12.43 5.48
C LEU A 61 2.79 -11.01 5.24
N PHE A 62 3.68 -10.06 4.99
CA PHE A 62 3.29 -8.70 4.62
C PHE A 62 2.49 -8.66 3.31
N LEU A 63 2.95 -9.32 2.25
CA LEU A 63 2.28 -9.37 0.95
C LEU A 63 0.93 -10.11 1.02
N GLN A 64 0.84 -11.19 1.81
CA GLN A 64 -0.44 -11.88 2.09
C GLN A 64 -1.44 -10.94 2.77
N ASN A 65 -1.00 -10.21 3.80
CA ASN A 65 -1.86 -9.25 4.49
C ASN A 65 -2.28 -8.08 3.58
N TYR A 66 -1.35 -7.59 2.75
CA TYR A 66 -1.62 -6.55 1.76
C TYR A 66 -2.66 -7.00 0.74
N ARG A 67 -2.52 -8.22 0.19
CA ARG A 67 -3.51 -8.84 -0.69
C ARG A 67 -4.88 -8.98 -0.02
N ALA A 68 -4.92 -9.52 1.19
CA ALA A 68 -6.16 -9.73 1.92
C ALA A 68 -6.90 -8.41 2.23
N PHE A 69 -6.17 -7.35 2.63
CA PHE A 69 -6.73 -6.02 2.86
C PHE A 69 -7.35 -5.41 1.60
N ASN A 70 -6.77 -5.72 0.43
CA ASN A 70 -7.18 -5.19 -0.85
C ASN A 70 -8.17 -6.09 -1.62
N SER A 71 -8.70 -7.14 -1.00
CA SER A 71 -9.71 -8.02 -1.61
C SER A 71 -11.14 -7.45 -1.52
N LEU A 72 -12.03 -7.91 -2.41
CA LEU A 72 -13.44 -7.46 -2.59
C LEU A 72 -14.30 -7.42 -1.31
N GLN A 73 -13.93 -8.16 -0.26
CA GLN A 73 -14.70 -8.21 0.99
C GLN A 73 -14.35 -7.09 1.98
N ARG A 74 -13.29 -6.32 1.70
CA ARG A 74 -12.86 -5.17 2.51
C ARG A 74 -12.82 -3.95 1.60
N SER A 75 -12.66 -2.77 2.19
CA SER A 75 -12.56 -1.45 1.54
C SER A 75 -11.34 -1.30 0.59
N GLY A 76 -10.99 -2.36 -0.13
CA GLY A 76 -9.74 -2.57 -0.82
C GLY A 76 -9.52 -1.57 -1.94
N TRP A 77 -8.27 -1.17 -2.16
CA TRP A 77 -7.91 -0.20 -3.18
C TRP A 77 -7.99 -0.80 -4.59
N PHE A 78 -8.00 -2.14 -4.65
CA PHE A 78 -8.02 -2.94 -5.87
C PHE A 78 -9.27 -3.84 -5.91
N GLN A 79 -9.70 -4.20 -7.12
CA GLN A 79 -10.78 -5.16 -7.36
C GLN A 79 -10.21 -6.56 -7.18
N ASN A 80 -8.97 -6.73 -7.66
CA ASN A 80 -8.14 -7.89 -7.47
C ASN A 80 -6.70 -7.41 -7.38
N ILE A 81 -5.93 -7.94 -6.44
CA ILE A 81 -4.49 -7.75 -6.39
C ILE A 81 -3.86 -9.08 -6.00
N ASP A 82 -2.75 -9.41 -6.64
CA ASP A 82 -1.98 -10.60 -6.35
C ASP A 82 -0.50 -10.31 -6.50
N TYR A 83 0.32 -11.27 -6.09
CA TYR A 83 1.76 -11.17 -6.21
C TYR A 83 2.39 -12.53 -6.46
N THR A 84 3.59 -12.50 -7.03
CA THR A 84 4.48 -13.66 -7.13
C THR A 84 5.85 -13.30 -6.58
N ILE A 85 6.55 -14.30 -6.06
CA ILE A 85 7.95 -14.23 -5.68
C ILE A 85 8.66 -15.31 -6.49
N ASP A 86 9.66 -14.94 -7.29
CA ASP A 86 10.42 -15.90 -8.08
C ASP A 86 11.52 -16.60 -7.25
N GLU A 87 12.27 -17.50 -7.89
CA GLU A 87 13.34 -18.27 -7.23
C GLU A 87 14.50 -17.37 -6.74
N ASP A 88 14.68 -16.21 -7.36
CA ASP A 88 15.68 -15.20 -6.99
C ASP A 88 15.17 -14.24 -5.90
N GLY A 89 13.93 -14.44 -5.43
CA GLY A 89 13.28 -13.58 -4.44
C GLY A 89 12.70 -12.29 -5.01
N ASN A 90 12.70 -12.08 -6.33
CA ASN A 90 12.11 -10.88 -6.92
C ASN A 90 10.59 -10.92 -6.81
N ILE A 91 10.00 -9.75 -6.60
CA ILE A 91 8.56 -9.61 -6.38
C ILE A 91 7.92 -9.00 -7.63
N SER A 92 6.86 -9.65 -8.11
CA SER A 92 5.94 -9.03 -9.08
C SER A 92 4.56 -8.85 -8.44
N ILE A 93 4.07 -7.62 -8.34
CA ILE A 93 2.74 -7.27 -7.84
C ILE A 93 1.87 -6.84 -9.03
N TYR A 94 0.68 -7.42 -9.16
CA TYR A 94 -0.25 -7.06 -10.22
C TYR A 94 -1.68 -7.00 -9.72
N GLY A 95 -2.47 -6.06 -10.26
CA GLY A 95 -3.85 -5.88 -9.83
C GLY A 95 -4.69 -5.03 -10.77
N ILE A 96 -6.00 -5.09 -10.57
CA ILE A 96 -7.02 -4.29 -11.28
C ILE A 96 -7.54 -3.21 -10.33
N HIS A 97 -7.50 -1.96 -10.78
CA HIS A 97 -7.92 -0.79 -10.01
C HIS A 97 -9.43 -0.66 -9.90
N THR A 98 -9.89 0.11 -8.91
CA THR A 98 -11.33 0.26 -8.68
C THR A 98 -11.89 1.67 -8.73
N ILE A 99 -11.08 2.75 -8.70
CA ILE A 99 -11.64 4.09 -8.42
C ILE A 99 -11.14 5.24 -9.31
N ASN A 100 -9.82 5.42 -9.45
CA ASN A 100 -9.21 6.34 -10.42
C ASN A 100 -7.68 6.19 -10.46
N HIS A 101 -7.06 6.74 -11.52
CA HIS A 101 -5.62 6.71 -11.76
C HIS A 101 -4.76 7.35 -10.66
N GLN A 102 -5.16 8.49 -10.09
CA GLN A 102 -4.35 9.14 -9.05
C GLN A 102 -4.29 8.32 -7.76
N TYR A 103 -5.40 7.71 -7.40
CA TYR A 103 -5.47 6.78 -6.29
C TYR A 103 -4.57 5.55 -6.52
N SER A 104 -4.51 5.06 -7.76
CA SER A 104 -3.60 3.99 -8.18
C SER A 104 -2.14 4.37 -8.09
N LYS A 105 -1.78 5.61 -8.48
CA LYS A 105 -0.43 6.13 -8.30
C LYS A 105 -0.05 6.17 -6.83
N TYR A 106 -0.91 6.71 -5.97
CA TYR A 106 -0.70 6.72 -4.52
C TYR A 106 -0.47 5.32 -3.95
N ALA A 107 -1.36 4.36 -4.26
CA ALA A 107 -1.23 3.00 -3.77
C ALA A 107 0.10 2.35 -4.23
N SER A 108 0.51 2.62 -5.47
CA SER A 108 1.78 2.17 -6.05
C SER A 108 2.99 2.80 -5.36
N GLU A 109 2.97 4.10 -5.08
CA GLU A 109 4.04 4.80 -4.36
C GLU A 109 4.19 4.22 -2.96
N LEU A 110 3.06 4.10 -2.25
CA LEU A 110 3.03 3.65 -0.87
C LEU A 110 3.62 2.26 -0.71
N ILE A 111 3.20 1.30 -1.55
CA ILE A 111 3.74 -0.06 -1.48
C ILE A 111 5.23 -0.10 -1.83
N SER A 112 5.67 0.67 -2.84
CA SER A 112 7.07 0.72 -3.26
C SER A 112 7.97 1.24 -2.14
N LYS A 113 7.54 2.31 -1.46
CA LYS A 113 8.28 2.90 -0.33
C LYS A 113 8.34 1.98 0.88
N ILE A 114 7.26 1.25 1.18
CA ILE A 114 7.28 0.25 2.26
C ILE A 114 8.26 -0.89 1.94
N LEU A 115 8.20 -1.42 0.71
CA LEU A 115 9.08 -2.49 0.24
C LEU A 115 10.56 -2.09 0.30
N LEU A 116 10.88 -0.87 -0.14
CA LEU A 116 12.22 -0.32 -0.03
C LEU A 116 12.66 -0.17 1.44
N LYS A 117 11.94 0.63 2.22
CA LYS A 117 12.37 1.02 3.58
C LYS A 117 12.40 -0.12 4.58
N LYS A 118 11.49 -1.10 4.45
CA LYS A 118 11.34 -2.18 5.43
C LYS A 118 12.00 -3.48 4.99
N PHE A 119 11.97 -3.78 3.70
CA PHE A 119 12.37 -5.09 3.18
C PHE A 119 13.55 -5.02 2.19
N ASN A 120 14.09 -3.83 1.94
CA ASN A 120 15.22 -3.60 1.04
C ASN A 120 14.98 -4.07 -0.41
N TYR A 121 13.78 -3.81 -0.93
CA TYR A 121 13.40 -4.10 -2.32
C TYR A 121 13.43 -2.84 -3.17
N PHE A 122 14.12 -2.91 -4.30
CA PHE A 122 14.25 -1.78 -5.24
C PHE A 122 13.30 -1.96 -6.41
N GLN A 123 12.64 -0.88 -6.82
CA GLN A 123 11.71 -0.91 -7.95
C GLN A 123 12.48 -1.04 -9.27
N LYS A 124 12.25 -2.13 -9.99
CA LYS A 124 12.79 -2.40 -11.31
C LYS A 124 11.89 -1.86 -12.41
N ALA A 125 10.58 -2.07 -12.28
CA ALA A 125 9.61 -1.58 -13.24
C ALA A 125 8.32 -1.16 -12.54
N ARG A 126 7.69 -0.11 -13.08
CA ARG A 126 6.38 0.37 -12.66
C ARG A 126 5.54 0.71 -13.86
N ARG A 127 4.40 0.05 -13.97
CA ARG A 127 3.38 0.37 -14.96
C ARG A 127 2.05 0.56 -14.24
N THR A 128 1.51 1.77 -14.30
CA THR A 128 0.16 2.07 -13.85
C THR A 128 -0.63 2.52 -15.07
N THR A 129 -1.53 1.67 -15.54
CA THR A 129 -2.52 2.02 -16.57
C THR A 129 -3.79 2.54 -15.89
N ASP A 130 -4.75 3.01 -16.68
CA ASP A 130 -6.04 3.50 -16.19
C ASP A 130 -6.82 2.47 -15.37
N ASN A 131 -6.52 1.18 -15.56
CA ASN A 131 -7.25 0.06 -14.96
C ASN A 131 -6.38 -1.02 -14.30
N SER A 132 -5.06 -0.99 -14.47
CA SER A 132 -4.18 -2.03 -13.93
C SER A 132 -2.87 -1.48 -13.38
N ILE A 133 -2.27 -2.25 -12.50
CA ILE A 133 -0.92 -2.00 -11.99
C ILE A 133 -0.08 -3.25 -12.18
N ILE A 134 1.17 -3.02 -12.56
CA ILE A 134 2.23 -4.02 -12.57
C ILE A 134 3.46 -3.35 -11.97
N LEU A 135 3.95 -3.92 -10.88
CA LEU A 135 5.16 -3.49 -10.18
C LEU A 135 6.13 -4.66 -10.12
N GLU A 136 7.37 -4.40 -10.48
CA GLU A 136 8.46 -5.37 -10.35
C GLU A 136 9.51 -4.82 -9.40
N PHE A 137 9.95 -5.65 -8.48
CA PHE A 137 10.96 -5.32 -7.49
C PHE A 137 12.05 -6.38 -7.44
N VAL A 138 13.27 -5.94 -7.22
CA VAL A 138 14.44 -6.80 -7.03
C VAL A 138 14.92 -6.69 -5.59
N GLN A 139 15.33 -7.80 -5.00
CA GLN A 139 15.88 -7.80 -3.65
C GLN A 139 17.28 -7.18 -3.67
N GLY A 140 17.53 -6.23 -2.78
CA GLY A 140 18.82 -5.54 -2.72
C GLY A 140 19.99 -6.47 -2.41
N LYS A 141 20.88 -6.62 -3.38
CA LYS A 141 22.32 -6.42 -3.19
C LYS A 141 22.66 -5.11 -3.88
N GLU A 142 23.13 -4.12 -3.12
CA GLU A 142 23.86 -2.98 -3.71
C GLU A 142 25.14 -3.47 -4.39
#